data_AF-A0A7S4VHV6-F1
#
_entry.id   AF-A0A7S4VHV6-F1
#
_cell.length_a   1.000
_cell.length_b   1.000
_cell.length_c   1.000
_cell.angle_alpha   90.00
_cell.angle_beta   90.00
_cell.angle_gamma   90.00
#
_symmetry.space_group_name_H-M   'P 1'
#
loop_
_entity.id
_entity.type
_entity.pdbx_description
1 polymer ?
#
loop_
_entity_poly.entity_id
_entity_poly.type
_entity_poly.pdbx_seq_one_letter_code
_entity_poly.pdbx_strand_id
1 'polypeptide(L)'
;LKLKCSPHGQQATIPPPPVSLKHPSMLSLLVHALAPVVLLAARLEQAEVAANAVNPIRKVVTLLQDMQAKVTAEGKKEEALYEKFMCYCKKSSGNLDASLAEANVKVESLDSSIAESKGKKAQTEQALKDHQSSRNDAKEALAKAAAVREKEAAAFSKEEADTKANIAALAKAIAAIEKGMVGGFLQTAAANGLKRFVMEKAVLSDDSREDILAFLSGSQGYVPRSGEITGILKQLKDEMSKGLSDATDVEKTAVKSYEALVAAKTKEVALLTEQIEEETKRVGELGVEIAGMHGDLEDTKESLSEDTQFLAELGTSCETKTKEWEEIKATRADELVALAETIKALNDDDALEIFKKTLPSPSASFVQMHAKAATLRSRALSVLRTVAVQPSKRGGLPSEPRMGLLELALGGKQVGFEKVIKMIDQMVVTLKAEQKEDETKKEYCAVQLDASDDKKKGFETAVSSAEAAIQDLEGSIATLDEEIGALKKGIKALDASVAEATAQRKAEHEDFNAGMAEIAQAKKVLSWAKNRLHKFYSPKLYKAPPKRPLSEEEAM
;
A
#
# COMPACT_ATOMS: atom_id res chain seq x y z
N LEU A 1 -13.35 18.20 -38.96
CA LEU A 1 -12.93 16.97 -39.68
C LEU A 1 -12.57 15.90 -38.65
N LYS A 2 -12.76 14.60 -38.92
CA LYS A 2 -12.27 13.51 -38.04
C LYS A 2 -10.81 13.18 -38.36
N LEU A 3 -9.89 14.01 -37.87
CA LEU A 3 -8.45 13.73 -37.88
C LEU A 3 -8.17 12.50 -36.99
N LYS A 4 -7.81 11.37 -37.61
CA LYS A 4 -7.38 10.18 -36.90
C LYS A 4 -5.88 10.30 -36.59
N CYS A 5 -5.55 10.55 -35.33
CA CYS A 5 -4.27 10.11 -34.77
C CYS A 5 -4.13 8.60 -35.03
N SER A 6 -3.24 8.21 -35.95
CA SER A 6 -3.06 6.81 -36.35
C SER A 6 -1.66 6.34 -35.93
N PRO A 7 -1.54 5.39 -34.97
CA PRO A 7 -0.25 5.00 -34.43
C PRO A 7 0.48 4.05 -35.40
N HIS A 8 1.45 4.56 -36.14
CA HIS A 8 2.38 3.72 -36.91
C HIS A 8 3.69 3.52 -36.16
N GLY A 9 3.70 2.49 -35.31
CA GLY A 9 4.89 2.13 -34.53
C GLY A 9 4.80 0.75 -33.89
N GLN A 10 4.82 -0.33 -34.69
CA GLN A 10 5.63 -1.53 -34.43
C GLN A 10 5.48 -2.65 -35.48
N GLN A 11 6.58 -3.42 -35.61
CA GLN A 11 6.68 -4.84 -36.02
C GLN A 11 6.06 -5.30 -37.36
N ALA A 12 6.92 -5.78 -38.27
CA ALA A 12 6.53 -6.59 -39.42
C ALA A 12 7.56 -7.71 -39.66
N THR A 13 7.18 -8.96 -39.33
CA THR A 13 7.93 -10.17 -39.69
C THR A 13 7.29 -10.91 -40.87
N ILE A 14 8.16 -11.47 -41.72
CA ILE A 14 7.92 -12.30 -42.92
C ILE A 14 7.04 -13.52 -42.56
N PRO A 15 6.07 -14.04 -43.40
CA PRO A 15 6.21 -14.36 -44.83
C PRO A 15 5.01 -14.05 -45.79
N PRO A 16 5.17 -14.24 -47.13
CA PRO A 16 4.14 -13.96 -48.15
C PRO A 16 3.30 -15.19 -48.63
N PRO A 17 2.10 -14.97 -49.19
CA PRO A 17 1.27 -15.99 -49.86
C PRO A 17 1.59 -16.16 -51.38
N PRO A 18 1.12 -17.24 -52.05
CA PRO A 18 1.60 -17.67 -53.37
C PRO A 18 0.77 -17.22 -54.59
N VAL A 19 1.37 -17.36 -55.78
CA VAL A 19 0.78 -17.12 -57.11
C VAL A 19 -0.19 -18.22 -57.54
N SER A 20 -1.29 -17.86 -58.21
CA SER A 20 -2.13 -18.79 -58.98
C SER A 20 -2.46 -18.21 -60.37
N LEU A 21 -2.09 -18.93 -61.42
CA LEU A 21 -2.37 -18.60 -62.83
C LEU A 21 -3.55 -19.45 -63.34
N LYS A 22 -4.48 -18.82 -64.05
CA LYS A 22 -5.34 -19.49 -65.03
C LYS A 22 -5.38 -18.71 -66.36
N HIS A 23 -5.66 -19.47 -67.41
CA HIS A 23 -5.52 -19.19 -68.85
C HIS A 23 -6.49 -20.16 -69.56
N PRO A 24 -6.72 -20.11 -70.89
CA PRO A 24 -6.40 -19.09 -71.91
C PRO A 24 -7.64 -18.80 -72.82
N SER A 25 -7.43 -18.63 -74.14
CA SER A 25 -8.41 -18.79 -75.26
C SER A 25 -9.37 -17.61 -75.54
N MET A 26 -9.66 -17.20 -76.80
CA MET A 26 -9.18 -17.67 -78.12
C MET A 26 -9.24 -16.60 -79.26
N LEU A 27 -8.53 -16.90 -80.35
CA LEU A 27 -8.64 -16.48 -81.78
C LEU A 27 -9.45 -15.24 -82.21
N SER A 28 -8.78 -14.35 -82.96
CA SER A 28 -8.96 -14.15 -84.42
C SER A 28 -7.69 -13.49 -84.98
N LEU A 29 -6.90 -14.11 -85.88
CA LEU A 29 -7.00 -14.06 -87.36
C LEU A 29 -7.25 -12.66 -87.98
N LEU A 30 -6.68 -12.27 -89.13
CA LEU A 30 -5.45 -12.58 -89.92
C LEU A 30 -5.50 -11.65 -91.18
N VAL A 31 -4.55 -11.76 -92.14
CA VAL A 31 -4.59 -11.18 -93.52
C VAL A 31 -4.39 -9.64 -93.58
N HIS A 32 -3.53 -9.02 -94.41
CA HIS A 32 -2.44 -9.37 -95.38
C HIS A 32 -1.61 -8.07 -95.61
N ALA A 33 -0.41 -8.00 -96.22
CA ALA A 33 0.56 -8.98 -96.72
C ALA A 33 2.00 -8.34 -96.72
N LEU A 34 2.99 -9.01 -97.33
CA LEU A 34 4.41 -8.64 -97.32
C LEU A 34 4.81 -7.55 -98.35
N ALA A 35 5.85 -6.78 -97.99
CA ALA A 35 7.11 -6.47 -98.71
C ALA A 35 7.13 -6.45 -100.27
N PRO A 36 7.92 -5.54 -100.89
CA PRO A 36 9.38 -5.73 -100.83
C PRO A 36 10.22 -4.48 -100.52
N VAL A 37 11.29 -4.71 -99.75
CA VAL A 37 12.50 -3.88 -99.82
C VAL A 37 13.26 -4.27 -101.09
N VAL A 38 13.33 -3.40 -102.09
CA VAL A 38 14.55 -3.03 -102.85
C VAL A 38 14.28 -1.72 -103.61
N LEU A 39 14.72 -0.59 -103.05
CA LEU A 39 15.47 0.39 -103.85
C LEU A 39 16.47 1.11 -102.94
N LEU A 40 17.73 1.10 -103.37
CA LEU A 40 18.88 1.49 -102.57
C LEU A 40 19.10 3.01 -102.58
N ALA A 41 19.39 3.56 -101.40
CA ALA A 41 20.10 4.83 -101.16
C ALA A 41 19.73 6.06 -102.03
N ALA A 42 18.73 6.82 -101.61
CA ALA A 42 18.68 8.26 -101.82
C ALA A 42 17.89 8.95 -100.69
N ARG A 43 18.28 10.18 -100.33
CA ARG A 43 17.60 11.06 -99.36
C ARG A 43 17.54 10.55 -97.91
N LEU A 44 18.72 10.28 -97.36
CA LEU A 44 19.02 10.79 -96.03
C LEU A 44 19.15 12.32 -96.18
N GLU A 45 18.17 13.10 -95.70
CA GLU A 45 18.24 14.53 -95.31
C GLU A 45 16.83 15.14 -95.14
N GLN A 46 16.71 16.18 -94.30
CA GLN A 46 15.52 17.02 -94.07
C GLN A 46 14.29 16.36 -93.37
N ALA A 47 14.43 16.01 -92.08
CA ALA A 47 13.26 15.79 -91.20
C ALA A 47 13.49 16.04 -89.67
N GLU A 48 14.46 16.86 -89.24
CA GLU A 48 14.67 17.08 -87.78
C GLU A 48 15.27 18.46 -87.39
N VAL A 49 14.43 19.51 -87.34
CA VAL A 49 14.80 20.87 -86.84
C VAL A 49 13.64 21.49 -86.05
N ALA A 50 13.43 21.06 -84.79
CA ALA A 50 12.36 21.61 -83.93
C ALA A 50 12.59 21.49 -82.41
N ALA A 51 13.84 21.50 -81.90
CA ALA A 51 14.08 21.12 -80.49
C ALA A 51 15.32 21.73 -79.78
N ASN A 52 15.53 23.06 -79.77
CA ASN A 52 16.38 23.73 -78.74
C ASN A 52 16.14 25.25 -78.56
N ALA A 53 14.93 25.73 -78.80
CA ALA A 53 14.54 27.13 -78.54
C ALA A 53 14.07 27.35 -77.09
N VAL A 54 14.95 27.14 -76.11
CA VAL A 54 14.68 27.46 -74.69
C VAL A 54 14.84 28.95 -74.45
N ASN A 55 13.85 29.70 -74.95
CA ASN A 55 13.70 31.16 -74.83
C ASN A 55 13.92 31.59 -73.35
N PRO A 56 14.72 32.64 -73.04
CA PRO A 56 15.09 32.96 -71.65
C PRO A 56 13.91 33.13 -70.69
N ILE A 57 12.76 33.59 -71.18
CA ILE A 57 11.55 33.78 -70.37
C ILE A 57 10.84 32.45 -70.09
N ARG A 58 10.96 31.42 -70.94
CA ARG A 58 10.55 30.06 -70.56
C ARG A 58 11.35 29.56 -69.36
N LYS A 59 12.63 29.91 -69.22
CA LYS A 59 13.41 29.56 -68.01
C LYS A 59 12.89 30.27 -66.75
N VAL A 60 12.37 31.50 -66.88
CA VAL A 60 11.73 32.23 -65.77
C VAL A 60 10.36 31.62 -65.43
N VAL A 61 9.54 31.29 -66.42
CA VAL A 61 8.24 30.62 -66.23
C VAL A 61 8.43 29.24 -65.60
N THR A 62 9.37 28.43 -66.08
CA THR A 62 9.71 27.14 -65.46
C THR A 62 10.23 27.32 -64.04
N LEU A 63 11.09 28.32 -63.77
CA LEU A 63 11.54 28.60 -62.40
C LEU A 63 10.37 28.99 -61.46
N LEU A 64 9.38 29.74 -61.94
CA LEU A 64 8.18 30.08 -61.15
C LEU A 64 7.27 28.87 -60.95
N GLN A 65 7.15 27.98 -61.95
CA GLN A 65 6.44 26.70 -61.83
C GLN A 65 7.14 25.75 -60.86
N ASP A 66 8.47 25.69 -60.88
CA ASP A 66 9.29 24.93 -59.91
C ASP A 66 9.16 25.51 -58.49
N MET A 67 9.08 26.84 -58.35
CA MET A 67 8.76 27.49 -57.06
C MET A 67 7.35 27.13 -56.59
N GLN A 68 6.35 27.15 -57.47
CA GLN A 68 4.98 26.75 -57.12
C GLN A 68 4.90 25.26 -56.71
N ALA A 69 5.68 24.38 -57.37
CA ALA A 69 5.81 22.97 -57.00
C ALA A 69 6.54 22.76 -55.67
N LYS A 70 7.52 23.61 -55.34
CA LYS A 70 8.23 23.64 -54.06
C LYS A 70 7.35 24.10 -52.91
N VAL A 71 6.71 25.27 -53.02
CA VAL A 71 5.80 25.83 -52.02
C VAL A 71 4.63 24.87 -51.71
N THR A 72 4.12 24.14 -52.72
CA THR A 72 3.10 23.10 -52.52
C THR A 72 3.62 21.75 -52.01
N ALA A 73 4.93 21.53 -51.97
CA ALA A 73 5.57 20.39 -51.31
C ALA A 73 5.94 20.72 -49.85
N GLU A 74 6.47 21.92 -49.59
CA GLU A 74 6.73 22.48 -48.26
C GLU A 74 5.43 22.57 -47.44
N GLY A 75 4.37 23.14 -48.01
CA GLY A 75 3.06 23.20 -47.33
C GLY A 75 2.51 21.83 -46.91
N LYS A 76 2.83 20.74 -47.63
CA LYS A 76 2.45 19.37 -47.24
C LYS A 76 3.33 18.77 -46.15
N LYS A 77 4.60 19.16 -46.07
CA LYS A 77 5.47 18.81 -44.93
C LYS A 77 4.96 19.47 -43.66
N GLU A 78 4.75 20.78 -43.71
CA GLU A 78 4.28 21.57 -42.57
C GLU A 78 2.89 21.15 -42.11
N GLU A 79 1.96 20.86 -43.04
CA GLU A 79 0.64 20.31 -42.69
C GLU A 79 0.77 18.96 -41.96
N ALA A 80 1.71 18.09 -42.39
CA ALA A 80 2.01 16.82 -41.72
C ALA A 80 2.83 16.95 -40.41
N LEU A 81 3.46 18.10 -40.13
CA LEU A 81 4.05 18.43 -38.83
C LEU A 81 2.99 19.02 -37.89
N TYR A 82 2.14 19.91 -38.39
CA TYR A 82 1.02 20.49 -37.66
C TYR A 82 0.00 19.41 -37.23
N GLU A 83 -0.34 18.45 -38.11
CA GLU A 83 -1.20 17.32 -37.73
C GLU A 83 -0.59 16.46 -36.60
N LYS A 84 0.74 16.29 -36.57
CA LYS A 84 1.44 15.60 -35.47
C LYS A 84 1.40 16.42 -34.19
N PHE A 85 1.65 17.73 -34.25
CA PHE A 85 1.59 18.60 -33.07
C PHE A 85 0.18 18.63 -32.47
N MET A 86 -0.86 18.81 -33.31
CA MET A 86 -2.24 18.81 -32.84
C MET A 86 -2.72 17.43 -32.38
N CYS A 87 -2.02 16.35 -32.75
CA CYS A 87 -2.20 15.03 -32.17
C CYS A 87 -1.52 14.92 -30.79
N TYR A 88 -0.26 15.38 -30.66
CA TYR A 88 0.46 15.51 -29.38
C TYR A 88 -0.34 16.33 -28.37
N CYS A 89 -0.79 17.54 -28.75
CA CYS A 89 -1.65 18.41 -27.93
C CYS A 89 -2.83 17.66 -27.31
N LYS A 90 -3.62 16.97 -28.14
CA LYS A 90 -4.85 16.27 -27.71
C LYS A 90 -4.58 15.01 -26.89
N LYS A 91 -3.51 14.29 -27.22
CA LYS A 91 -3.07 13.10 -26.50
C LYS A 91 -2.51 13.48 -25.12
N SER A 92 -1.69 14.53 -25.06
CA SER A 92 -1.09 15.02 -23.83
C SER A 92 -2.14 15.68 -22.93
N SER A 93 -3.04 16.52 -23.46
CA SER A 93 -4.11 17.13 -22.66
C SER A 93 -5.05 16.06 -22.10
N GLY A 94 -5.57 15.16 -22.95
CA GLY A 94 -6.51 14.11 -22.51
C GLY A 94 -5.91 13.09 -21.55
N ASN A 95 -4.58 12.89 -21.57
CA ASN A 95 -3.88 12.13 -20.53
C ASN A 95 -3.79 12.92 -19.22
N LEU A 96 -3.45 14.22 -19.29
CA LEU A 96 -3.36 15.07 -18.09
C LEU A 96 -4.73 15.28 -17.43
N ASP A 97 -5.78 15.52 -18.22
CA ASP A 97 -7.18 15.60 -17.76
C ASP A 97 -7.57 14.34 -16.94
N ALA A 98 -7.14 13.16 -17.39
CA ALA A 98 -7.37 11.89 -16.69
C ALA A 98 -6.55 11.79 -15.39
N SER A 99 -5.25 12.09 -15.42
CA SER A 99 -4.39 12.09 -14.23
C SER A 99 -4.86 13.09 -13.17
N LEU A 100 -5.28 14.30 -13.59
CA LEU A 100 -5.87 15.31 -12.70
C LEU A 100 -7.17 14.79 -12.06
N ALA A 101 -8.02 14.09 -12.81
CA ALA A 101 -9.24 13.50 -12.26
C ALA A 101 -8.94 12.38 -11.24
N GLU A 102 -8.00 11.48 -11.56
CA GLU A 102 -7.56 10.41 -10.65
C GLU A 102 -6.92 10.99 -9.37
N ALA A 103 -6.06 12.01 -9.49
CA ALA A 103 -5.40 12.64 -8.35
C ALA A 103 -6.38 13.45 -7.47
N ASN A 104 -7.39 14.12 -8.03
CA ASN A 104 -8.45 14.75 -7.23
C ASN A 104 -9.25 13.71 -6.41
N VAL A 105 -9.58 12.56 -7.00
CA VAL A 105 -10.23 11.45 -6.27
C VAL A 105 -9.32 10.89 -5.17
N LYS A 106 -8.00 10.77 -5.42
CA LYS A 106 -7.04 10.37 -4.37
C LYS A 106 -6.97 11.40 -3.24
N VAL A 107 -7.03 12.70 -3.55
CA VAL A 107 -7.11 13.77 -2.54
C VAL A 107 -8.37 13.67 -1.68
N GLU A 108 -9.56 13.51 -2.27
CA GLU A 108 -10.81 13.34 -1.51
C GLU A 108 -10.75 12.08 -0.62
N SER A 109 -10.18 10.98 -1.13
CA SER A 109 -9.96 9.75 -0.38
C SER A 109 -9.02 9.94 0.82
N LEU A 110 -7.87 10.61 0.62
CA LEU A 110 -6.89 10.90 1.67
C LEU A 110 -7.47 11.83 2.74
N ASP A 111 -8.15 12.91 2.37
CA ASP A 111 -8.81 13.82 3.32
C ASP A 111 -9.86 13.06 4.18
N SER A 112 -10.60 12.11 3.57
CA SER A 112 -11.56 11.26 4.31
C SER A 112 -10.89 10.25 5.26
N SER A 113 -9.82 9.58 4.83
CA SER A 113 -9.06 8.60 5.64
C SER A 113 -8.35 9.29 6.81
N ILE A 114 -7.78 10.47 6.56
CA ILE A 114 -7.19 11.33 7.60
C ILE A 114 -8.24 11.72 8.65
N ALA A 115 -9.48 12.02 8.24
CA ALA A 115 -10.56 12.33 9.17
C ALA A 115 -10.96 11.10 10.01
N GLU A 116 -11.05 9.92 9.40
CA GLU A 116 -11.36 8.67 10.12
C GLU A 116 -10.26 8.30 11.13
N SER A 117 -8.99 8.30 10.74
CA SER A 117 -7.89 7.96 11.64
C SER A 117 -7.65 9.00 12.73
N LYS A 118 -7.90 10.29 12.47
CA LYS A 118 -8.01 11.32 13.54
C LYS A 118 -9.13 10.99 14.53
N GLY A 119 -10.28 10.52 14.04
CA GLY A 119 -11.40 10.04 14.86
C GLY A 119 -11.04 8.83 15.73
N LYS A 120 -10.44 7.79 15.14
CA LYS A 120 -9.92 6.60 15.84
C LYS A 120 -8.92 7.00 16.92
N LYS A 121 -7.94 7.85 16.59
CA LYS A 121 -6.92 8.33 17.52
C LYS A 121 -7.54 9.07 18.71
N ALA A 122 -8.53 9.94 18.49
CA ALA A 122 -9.22 10.64 19.57
C ALA A 122 -10.00 9.69 20.51
N GLN A 123 -10.54 8.59 19.98
CA GLN A 123 -11.19 7.54 20.78
C GLN A 123 -10.17 6.77 21.63
N THR A 124 -9.05 6.31 21.03
CA THR A 124 -7.99 5.61 21.78
C THR A 124 -7.30 6.52 22.80
N GLU A 125 -7.09 7.80 22.49
CA GLU A 125 -6.60 8.79 23.45
C GLU A 125 -7.59 9.04 24.60
N GLN A 126 -8.88 8.78 24.45
CA GLN A 126 -9.86 8.88 25.53
C GLN A 126 -9.88 7.62 26.38
N ALA A 127 -9.98 6.44 25.75
CA ALA A 127 -9.92 5.15 26.44
C ALA A 127 -8.63 5.02 27.28
N LEU A 128 -7.48 5.47 26.76
CA LEU A 128 -6.21 5.51 27.48
C LEU A 128 -6.26 6.34 28.77
N LYS A 129 -7.05 7.42 28.83
CA LYS A 129 -7.27 8.21 30.05
C LYS A 129 -8.16 7.46 31.03
N ASP A 130 -9.21 6.80 30.52
CA ASP A 130 -10.19 6.08 31.34
C ASP A 130 -9.58 4.79 31.94
N HIS A 131 -8.73 4.08 31.19
CA HIS A 131 -7.90 2.98 31.68
C HIS A 131 -6.84 3.49 32.69
N GLN A 132 -6.20 4.64 32.45
CA GLN A 132 -5.29 5.26 33.43
C GLN A 132 -5.99 5.63 34.75
N SER A 133 -7.20 6.19 34.71
CA SER A 133 -7.99 6.44 35.92
C SER A 133 -8.31 5.13 36.62
N SER A 134 -8.92 4.17 35.91
CA SER A 134 -9.31 2.86 36.46
C SER A 134 -8.16 2.15 37.16
N ARG A 135 -6.94 2.22 36.59
CA ARG A 135 -5.73 1.63 37.20
C ARG A 135 -5.31 2.36 38.48
N ASN A 136 -5.49 3.68 38.56
CA ASN A 136 -5.20 4.47 39.75
C ASN A 136 -6.27 4.21 40.84
N ASP A 137 -7.54 4.16 40.46
CA ASP A 137 -8.67 3.84 41.34
C ASP A 137 -8.53 2.42 41.95
N ALA A 138 -8.08 1.44 41.14
CA ALA A 138 -7.77 0.09 41.61
C ALA A 138 -6.59 0.05 42.60
N LYS A 139 -5.54 0.85 42.37
CA LYS A 139 -4.40 1.01 43.30
C LYS A 139 -4.82 1.71 44.60
N GLU A 140 -5.68 2.72 44.54
CA GLU A 140 -6.26 3.33 45.73
C GLU A 140 -7.15 2.36 46.51
N ALA A 141 -7.95 1.53 45.82
CA ALA A 141 -8.77 0.50 46.47
C ALA A 141 -7.90 -0.53 47.21
N LEU A 142 -6.80 -0.98 46.61
CA LEU A 142 -5.81 -1.84 47.27
C LEU A 142 -5.22 -1.18 48.53
N ALA A 143 -4.77 0.08 48.44
CA ALA A 143 -4.20 0.81 49.56
C ALA A 143 -5.22 1.03 50.70
N LYS A 144 -6.48 1.34 50.36
CA LYS A 144 -7.57 1.49 51.33
C LYS A 144 -7.91 0.15 52.01
N ALA A 145 -7.94 -0.95 51.26
CA ALA A 145 -8.18 -2.29 51.81
C ALA A 145 -7.04 -2.74 52.75
N ALA A 146 -5.78 -2.50 52.38
CA ALA A 146 -4.63 -2.78 53.23
C ALA A 146 -4.70 -2.01 54.56
N ALA A 147 -4.95 -0.70 54.50
CA ALA A 147 -5.07 0.17 55.68
C ALA A 147 -6.31 -0.10 56.56
N VAL A 148 -7.26 -0.92 56.09
CA VAL A 148 -8.35 -1.50 56.90
C VAL A 148 -7.88 -2.79 57.56
N ARG A 149 -7.32 -3.74 56.79
CA ARG A 149 -6.83 -5.03 57.31
C ARG A 149 -5.71 -4.90 58.35
N GLU A 150 -4.81 -3.93 58.22
CA GLU A 150 -3.83 -3.63 59.27
C GLU A 150 -4.49 -3.25 60.60
N LYS A 151 -5.61 -2.52 60.57
CA LYS A 151 -6.35 -2.13 61.79
C LYS A 151 -7.14 -3.30 62.37
N GLU A 152 -7.77 -4.09 61.51
CA GLU A 152 -8.51 -5.29 61.91
C GLU A 152 -7.58 -6.33 62.55
N ALA A 153 -6.48 -6.69 61.88
CA ALA A 153 -5.49 -7.63 62.41
C ALA A 153 -4.84 -7.11 63.72
N ALA A 154 -4.58 -5.80 63.83
CA ALA A 154 -4.08 -5.19 65.06
C ALA A 154 -5.14 -5.06 66.18
N ALA A 155 -6.43 -5.13 65.87
CA ALA A 155 -7.51 -5.23 66.84
C ALA A 155 -7.67 -6.68 67.31
N PHE A 156 -7.82 -7.62 66.36
CA PHE A 156 -7.90 -9.06 66.61
C PHE A 156 -6.71 -9.55 67.45
N SER A 157 -5.48 -9.18 67.10
CA SER A 157 -4.28 -9.59 67.86
C SER A 157 -4.30 -9.14 69.33
N LYS A 158 -4.92 -7.99 69.64
CA LYS A 158 -5.09 -7.53 71.03
C LYS A 158 -6.21 -8.29 71.74
N GLU A 159 -7.34 -8.49 71.07
CA GLU A 159 -8.48 -9.23 71.62
C GLU A 159 -8.15 -10.70 71.86
N GLU A 160 -7.41 -11.33 70.95
CA GLU A 160 -6.90 -12.69 71.07
C GLU A 160 -5.92 -12.82 72.26
N ALA A 161 -5.02 -11.84 72.44
CA ALA A 161 -4.09 -11.80 73.57
C ALA A 161 -4.80 -11.61 74.92
N ASP A 162 -5.74 -10.64 75.01
CA ASP A 162 -6.60 -10.43 76.18
C ASP A 162 -7.38 -11.71 76.51
N THR A 163 -8.01 -12.32 75.52
CA THR A 163 -8.87 -13.50 75.70
C THR A 163 -8.06 -14.73 76.12
N LYS A 164 -6.87 -14.95 75.54
CA LYS A 164 -5.91 -15.97 76.02
C LYS A 164 -5.48 -15.73 77.47
N ALA A 165 -5.20 -14.49 77.85
CA ALA A 165 -4.83 -14.13 79.22
C ALA A 165 -5.98 -14.40 80.21
N ASN A 166 -7.21 -14.06 79.83
CA ASN A 166 -8.41 -14.29 80.65
C ASN A 166 -8.75 -15.79 80.78
N ILE A 167 -8.67 -16.57 79.70
CA ILE A 167 -8.83 -18.04 79.74
C ILE A 167 -7.76 -18.68 80.64
N ALA A 168 -6.50 -18.21 80.58
CA ALA A 168 -5.43 -18.68 81.44
C ALA A 168 -5.62 -18.28 82.92
N ALA A 169 -6.24 -17.13 83.20
CA ALA A 169 -6.62 -16.72 84.56
C ALA A 169 -7.77 -17.59 85.11
N LEU A 170 -8.82 -17.84 84.32
CA LEU A 170 -9.92 -18.74 84.65
C LEU A 170 -9.43 -20.16 84.94
N ALA A 171 -8.56 -20.72 84.08
CA ALA A 171 -7.97 -22.04 84.28
C ALA A 171 -7.19 -22.15 85.60
N LYS A 172 -6.43 -21.12 85.98
CA LYS A 172 -5.73 -21.05 87.29
C LYS A 172 -6.70 -20.93 88.46
N ALA A 173 -7.79 -20.17 88.31
CA ALA A 173 -8.80 -20.01 89.35
C ALA A 173 -9.55 -21.32 89.64
N ILE A 174 -10.06 -21.99 88.60
CA ILE A 174 -10.74 -23.29 88.70
C ILE A 174 -9.83 -24.30 89.43
N ALA A 175 -8.58 -24.44 88.97
CA ALA A 175 -7.62 -25.38 89.56
C ALA A 175 -7.19 -25.05 91.00
N ALA A 176 -7.37 -23.81 91.47
CA ALA A 176 -7.12 -23.42 92.85
C ALA A 176 -8.32 -23.70 93.77
N ILE A 177 -9.53 -23.47 93.27
CA ILE A 177 -10.79 -23.73 93.99
C ILE A 177 -11.02 -25.25 94.13
N GLU A 178 -10.78 -26.03 93.06
CA GLU A 178 -10.87 -27.50 93.08
C GLU A 178 -9.92 -28.16 94.09
N LYS A 179 -8.78 -27.51 94.37
CA LYS A 179 -7.80 -27.97 95.39
C LYS A 179 -8.11 -27.49 96.81
N GLY A 180 -9.27 -26.84 97.01
CA GLY A 180 -9.70 -26.32 98.32
C GLY A 180 -8.89 -25.12 98.83
N MET A 181 -8.00 -24.54 98.02
CA MET A 181 -7.07 -23.48 98.45
C MET A 181 -7.72 -22.08 98.47
N VAL A 182 -9.01 -21.99 98.80
CA VAL A 182 -9.84 -20.77 98.66
C VAL A 182 -9.25 -19.56 99.37
N GLY A 183 -8.88 -19.69 100.66
CA GLY A 183 -8.31 -18.58 101.44
C GLY A 183 -6.96 -18.07 100.92
N GLY A 184 -6.14 -18.96 100.35
CA GLY A 184 -4.88 -18.57 99.72
C GLY A 184 -5.09 -17.95 98.34
N PHE A 185 -5.99 -18.51 97.53
CA PHE A 185 -6.30 -18.02 96.18
C PHE A 185 -6.81 -16.59 96.19
N LEU A 186 -7.71 -16.24 97.11
CA LEU A 186 -8.30 -14.90 97.23
C LEU A 186 -7.28 -13.78 97.46
N GLN A 187 -6.10 -14.09 98.02
CA GLN A 187 -5.01 -13.13 98.21
C GLN A 187 -4.04 -13.03 97.01
N THR A 188 -4.21 -13.86 95.97
CA THR A 188 -3.34 -13.83 94.79
C THR A 188 -3.71 -12.74 93.79
N ALA A 189 -2.72 -12.32 93.00
CA ALA A 189 -2.95 -11.46 91.83
C ALA A 189 -3.93 -12.09 90.81
N ALA A 190 -4.05 -13.41 90.76
CA ALA A 190 -4.99 -14.11 89.87
C ALA A 190 -6.46 -13.90 90.30
N ALA A 191 -6.76 -13.89 91.60
CA ALA A 191 -8.10 -13.58 92.09
C ALA A 191 -8.49 -12.12 91.84
N ASN A 192 -7.56 -11.17 92.02
CA ASN A 192 -7.79 -9.76 91.69
C ASN A 192 -7.96 -9.53 90.17
N GLY A 193 -7.19 -10.24 89.33
CA GLY A 193 -7.37 -10.24 87.88
C GLY A 193 -8.74 -10.78 87.46
N LEU A 194 -9.15 -11.92 88.02
CA LEU A 194 -10.48 -12.50 87.79
C LEU A 194 -11.61 -11.56 88.25
N LYS A 195 -11.45 -10.90 89.39
CA LYS A 195 -12.44 -9.94 89.92
C LYS A 195 -12.63 -8.74 88.99
N ARG A 196 -11.55 -8.20 88.43
CA ARG A 196 -11.60 -7.18 87.37
C ARG A 196 -12.29 -7.69 86.11
N PHE A 197 -11.90 -8.87 85.62
CA PHE A 197 -12.50 -9.49 84.44
C PHE A 197 -14.03 -9.68 84.61
N VAL A 198 -14.47 -10.19 85.76
CA VAL A 198 -15.90 -10.38 86.08
C VAL A 198 -16.67 -9.06 86.19
N MET A 199 -16.02 -7.97 86.61
CA MET A 199 -16.64 -6.63 86.64
C MET A 199 -16.70 -5.97 85.25
N GLU A 200 -15.61 -5.99 84.48
CA GLU A 200 -15.45 -5.15 83.28
C GLU A 200 -15.75 -5.87 81.95
N LYS A 201 -15.48 -7.18 81.82
CA LYS A 201 -15.50 -7.89 80.52
C LYS A 201 -16.30 -9.20 80.47
N ALA A 202 -16.63 -9.83 81.60
CA ALA A 202 -17.34 -11.12 81.57
C ALA A 202 -18.84 -10.95 81.30
N VAL A 203 -19.33 -11.62 80.25
CA VAL A 203 -20.76 -11.77 79.96
C VAL A 203 -21.29 -12.96 80.76
N LEU A 204 -22.11 -12.67 81.77
CA LEU A 204 -22.73 -13.61 82.72
C LEU A 204 -24.15 -13.09 83.02
N SER A 205 -25.04 -13.93 83.59
CA SER A 205 -26.25 -13.37 84.23
C SER A 205 -25.85 -12.55 85.46
N ASP A 206 -26.66 -11.55 85.84
CA ASP A 206 -26.38 -10.73 87.01
C ASP A 206 -26.32 -11.57 88.30
N ASP A 207 -27.14 -12.62 88.43
CA ASP A 207 -27.07 -13.57 89.55
C ASP A 207 -25.70 -14.27 89.62
N SER A 208 -25.21 -14.78 88.48
CA SER A 208 -23.91 -15.45 88.39
C SER A 208 -22.75 -14.48 88.64
N ARG A 209 -22.93 -13.21 88.27
CA ARG A 209 -21.97 -12.12 88.52
C ARG A 209 -21.96 -11.76 90.01
N GLU A 210 -23.10 -11.67 90.68
CA GLU A 210 -23.17 -11.45 92.13
C GLU A 210 -22.57 -12.61 92.93
N ASP A 211 -22.91 -13.87 92.61
CA ASP A 211 -22.35 -15.05 93.31
C ASP A 211 -20.82 -15.11 93.20
N ILE A 212 -20.25 -14.87 92.01
CA ILE A 212 -18.80 -14.85 91.82
C ILE A 212 -18.17 -13.66 92.57
N LEU A 213 -18.81 -12.49 92.62
CA LEU A 213 -18.27 -11.33 93.36
C LEU A 213 -18.44 -11.43 94.88
N ALA A 214 -19.47 -12.12 95.37
CA ALA A 214 -19.64 -12.48 96.78
C ALA A 214 -18.54 -13.46 97.22
N PHE A 215 -18.24 -14.47 96.40
CA PHE A 215 -17.12 -15.38 96.61
C PHE A 215 -15.77 -14.65 96.57
N LEU A 216 -15.53 -13.80 95.56
CA LEU A 216 -14.31 -13.00 95.39
C LEU A 216 -14.22 -11.78 96.34
N SER A 217 -15.13 -11.63 97.31
CA SER A 217 -15.05 -10.63 98.38
C SER A 217 -14.89 -11.22 99.78
N GLY A 218 -14.99 -12.55 99.94
CA GLY A 218 -14.70 -13.22 101.21
C GLY A 218 -15.70 -12.92 102.32
N SER A 219 -16.99 -12.74 101.97
CA SER A 219 -18.06 -12.46 102.92
C SER A 219 -18.15 -13.49 104.06
N GLN A 220 -18.07 -13.02 105.30
CA GLN A 220 -18.02 -13.84 106.53
C GLN A 220 -19.28 -14.68 106.83
N GLY A 221 -20.32 -14.59 105.98
CA GLY A 221 -21.54 -15.40 106.08
C GLY A 221 -21.76 -16.41 104.95
N TYR A 222 -20.87 -16.49 103.94
CA TYR A 222 -21.10 -17.32 102.75
C TYR A 222 -20.71 -18.79 102.98
N VAL A 223 -21.69 -19.70 102.98
CA VAL A 223 -21.46 -21.16 103.04
C VAL A 223 -20.89 -21.63 101.70
N PRO A 224 -19.70 -22.26 101.62
CA PRO A 224 -19.01 -22.45 100.34
C PRO A 224 -19.69 -23.45 99.37
N ARG A 225 -20.54 -22.95 98.46
CA ARG A 225 -21.00 -23.68 97.26
C ARG A 225 -19.92 -23.73 96.16
N SER A 226 -18.71 -24.18 96.51
CA SER A 226 -17.56 -24.21 95.60
C SER A 226 -17.77 -25.04 94.33
N GLY A 227 -18.61 -26.08 94.38
CA GLY A 227 -18.98 -26.88 93.21
C GLY A 227 -19.83 -26.13 92.18
N GLU A 228 -20.68 -25.20 92.62
CA GLU A 228 -21.57 -24.43 91.73
C GLU A 228 -20.77 -23.32 91.04
N ILE A 229 -19.96 -22.59 91.81
CA ILE A 229 -19.04 -21.56 91.30
C ILE A 229 -17.99 -22.17 90.33
N THR A 230 -17.45 -23.36 90.62
CA THR A 230 -16.53 -24.02 89.67
C THR A 230 -17.25 -24.54 88.42
N GLY A 231 -18.54 -24.85 88.49
CA GLY A 231 -19.38 -25.10 87.31
C GLY A 231 -19.48 -23.86 86.41
N ILE A 232 -19.90 -22.72 86.98
CA ILE A 232 -20.04 -21.45 86.25
C ILE A 232 -18.69 -21.00 85.65
N LEU A 233 -17.59 -21.07 86.42
CA LEU A 233 -16.26 -20.70 85.92
C LEU A 233 -15.76 -21.64 84.80
N LYS A 234 -16.11 -22.93 84.81
CA LYS A 234 -15.81 -23.86 83.72
C LYS A 234 -16.63 -23.53 82.47
N GLN A 235 -17.94 -23.31 82.62
CA GLN A 235 -18.81 -22.91 81.51
C GLN A 235 -18.30 -21.62 80.86
N LEU A 236 -18.04 -20.58 81.65
CA LEU A 236 -17.48 -19.30 81.17
C LEU A 236 -16.13 -19.50 80.45
N LYS A 237 -15.24 -20.33 80.99
CA LYS A 237 -13.96 -20.65 80.34
C LYS A 237 -14.17 -21.34 78.99
N ASP A 238 -15.10 -22.28 78.91
CA ASP A 238 -15.32 -23.07 77.70
C ASP A 238 -16.13 -22.28 76.64
N GLU A 239 -17.00 -21.37 77.06
CA GLU A 239 -17.65 -20.35 76.20
C GLU A 239 -16.62 -19.36 75.65
N MET A 240 -15.73 -18.81 76.47
CA MET A 240 -14.61 -17.98 75.99
C MET A 240 -13.65 -18.75 75.07
N SER A 241 -13.44 -20.04 75.32
CA SER A 241 -12.57 -20.88 74.48
C SER A 241 -13.21 -21.16 73.11
N LYS A 242 -14.54 -21.32 73.04
CA LYS A 242 -15.30 -21.35 71.79
C LYS A 242 -15.24 -20.01 71.07
N GLY A 243 -15.61 -18.91 71.74
CA GLY A 243 -15.58 -17.57 71.16
C GLY A 243 -14.22 -17.16 70.60
N LEU A 244 -13.12 -17.58 71.24
CA LEU A 244 -11.77 -17.42 70.68
C LEU A 244 -11.56 -18.25 69.40
N SER A 245 -12.02 -19.51 69.36
CA SER A 245 -11.95 -20.33 68.13
C SER A 245 -12.79 -19.70 67.01
N ASP A 246 -14.03 -19.32 67.31
CA ASP A 246 -14.98 -18.73 66.37
C ASP A 246 -14.41 -17.42 65.79
N ALA A 247 -13.88 -16.53 66.64
CA ALA A 247 -13.21 -15.29 66.21
C ALA A 247 -11.94 -15.58 65.39
N THR A 248 -11.17 -16.61 65.73
CA THR A 248 -9.99 -17.04 64.96
C THR A 248 -10.37 -17.58 63.58
N ASP A 249 -11.50 -18.29 63.46
CA ASP A 249 -11.99 -18.81 62.18
C ASP A 249 -12.67 -17.72 61.32
N VAL A 250 -13.28 -16.70 61.95
CA VAL A 250 -13.70 -15.45 61.28
C VAL A 250 -12.48 -14.70 60.74
N GLU A 251 -11.42 -14.49 61.52
CA GLU A 251 -10.21 -13.79 61.05
C GLU A 251 -9.50 -14.58 59.93
N LYS A 252 -9.40 -15.92 60.00
CA LYS A 252 -8.91 -16.74 58.85
C LYS A 252 -9.75 -16.50 57.59
N THR A 253 -11.06 -16.34 57.74
CA THR A 253 -11.97 -16.08 56.61
C THR A 253 -11.78 -14.67 56.06
N ALA A 254 -11.50 -13.67 56.91
CA ALA A 254 -11.16 -12.30 56.53
C ALA A 254 -9.77 -12.19 55.88
N VAL A 255 -8.78 -12.98 56.32
CA VAL A 255 -7.49 -13.15 55.63
C VAL A 255 -7.73 -13.67 54.21
N LYS A 256 -8.42 -14.81 54.07
CA LYS A 256 -8.66 -15.42 52.74
C LYS A 256 -9.44 -14.51 51.78
N SER A 257 -10.47 -13.80 52.26
CA SER A 257 -11.24 -12.89 51.41
C SER A 257 -10.43 -11.66 50.99
N TYR A 258 -9.56 -11.14 51.86
CA TYR A 258 -8.62 -10.09 51.52
C TYR A 258 -7.54 -10.56 50.53
N GLU A 259 -6.94 -11.73 50.73
CA GLU A 259 -5.96 -12.31 49.80
C GLU A 259 -6.55 -12.50 48.41
N ALA A 260 -7.79 -12.99 48.31
CA ALA A 260 -8.54 -13.09 47.05
C ALA A 260 -8.82 -11.72 46.41
N LEU A 261 -9.20 -10.71 47.20
CA LEU A 261 -9.43 -9.34 46.72
C LEU A 261 -8.13 -8.71 46.19
N VAL A 262 -7.01 -8.89 46.91
CA VAL A 262 -5.68 -8.41 46.50
C VAL A 262 -5.23 -9.11 45.22
N ALA A 263 -5.37 -10.42 45.12
CA ALA A 263 -5.05 -11.17 43.90
C ALA A 263 -5.89 -10.67 42.69
N ALA A 264 -7.21 -10.53 42.87
CA ALA A 264 -8.09 -10.03 41.81
C ALA A 264 -7.74 -8.60 41.37
N LYS A 265 -7.57 -7.67 42.32
CA LYS A 265 -7.18 -6.28 42.01
C LYS A 265 -5.75 -6.16 41.48
N THR A 266 -4.87 -7.09 41.78
CA THR A 266 -3.51 -7.13 41.20
C THR A 266 -3.54 -7.62 39.75
N LYS A 267 -4.37 -8.62 39.42
CA LYS A 267 -4.67 -8.99 38.02
C LYS A 267 -5.29 -7.82 37.25
N GLU A 268 -6.27 -7.13 37.85
CA GLU A 268 -6.91 -5.94 37.25
C GLU A 268 -5.90 -4.82 36.96
N VAL A 269 -5.01 -4.49 37.91
CA VAL A 269 -3.96 -3.48 37.71
C VAL A 269 -2.93 -3.91 36.66
N ALA A 270 -2.63 -5.21 36.53
CA ALA A 270 -1.75 -5.73 35.49
C ALA A 270 -2.37 -5.61 34.11
N LEU A 271 -3.59 -6.14 33.91
CA LEU A 271 -4.34 -6.06 32.65
C LEU A 271 -4.56 -4.62 32.20
N LEU A 272 -4.94 -3.72 33.12
CA LEU A 272 -5.06 -2.29 32.82
C LEU A 272 -3.72 -1.64 32.44
N THR A 273 -2.58 -2.17 32.90
CA THR A 273 -1.26 -1.66 32.50
C THR A 273 -0.88 -2.17 31.10
N GLU A 274 -1.16 -3.44 30.79
CA GLU A 274 -0.98 -4.01 29.45
C GLU A 274 -1.84 -3.28 28.41
N GLN A 275 -3.12 -3.01 28.72
CA GLN A 275 -4.01 -2.21 27.87
C GLN A 275 -3.49 -0.79 27.64
N ILE A 276 -3.02 -0.09 28.67
CA ILE A 276 -2.42 1.25 28.51
C ILE A 276 -1.18 1.20 27.62
N GLU A 277 -0.35 0.16 27.69
CA GLU A 277 0.80 0.00 26.80
C GLU A 277 0.41 -0.28 25.34
N GLU A 278 -0.63 -1.07 25.10
CA GLU A 278 -1.16 -1.35 23.75
C GLU A 278 -1.80 -0.08 23.15
N GLU A 279 -2.65 0.62 23.89
CA GLU A 279 -3.27 1.88 23.44
C GLU A 279 -2.23 2.98 23.23
N THR A 280 -1.18 3.06 24.06
CA THR A 280 -0.08 4.03 23.87
C THR A 280 0.67 3.75 22.56
N LYS A 281 0.90 2.49 22.20
CA LYS A 281 1.48 2.11 20.89
C LYS A 281 0.54 2.52 19.76
N ARG A 282 -0.75 2.19 19.85
CA ARG A 282 -1.74 2.46 18.79
C ARG A 282 -2.00 3.95 18.57
N VAL A 283 -1.95 4.79 19.62
CA VAL A 283 -1.98 6.27 19.50
C VAL A 283 -0.72 6.83 18.82
N GLY A 284 0.41 6.15 19.00
CA GLY A 284 1.67 6.42 18.29
C GLY A 284 1.61 6.03 16.82
N GLU A 285 1.19 4.80 16.52
CA GLU A 285 1.00 4.23 15.18
C GLU A 285 0.04 5.08 14.34
N LEU A 286 -1.18 5.34 14.85
CA LEU A 286 -2.14 6.26 14.22
C LEU A 286 -1.57 7.69 14.08
N GLY A 287 -0.67 8.11 14.98
CA GLY A 287 0.03 9.38 14.88
C GLY A 287 1.00 9.45 13.70
N VAL A 288 1.70 8.36 13.40
CA VAL A 288 2.60 8.24 12.24
C VAL A 288 1.80 8.06 10.95
N GLU A 289 0.74 7.25 10.98
CA GLU A 289 -0.18 7.04 9.85
C GLU A 289 -0.83 8.35 9.37
N ILE A 290 -1.39 9.13 10.30
CA ILE A 290 -1.97 10.46 10.00
C ILE A 290 -0.90 11.41 9.44
N ALA A 291 0.34 11.35 9.92
CA ALA A 291 1.42 12.20 9.42
C ALA A 291 1.87 11.79 8.00
N GLY A 292 1.94 10.48 7.71
CA GLY A 292 2.23 9.95 6.38
C GLY A 292 1.18 10.39 5.37
N MET A 293 -0.10 10.08 5.64
CA MET A 293 -1.22 10.47 4.76
C MET A 293 -1.29 11.99 4.54
N HIS A 294 -0.91 12.81 5.52
CA HIS A 294 -0.88 14.26 5.37
C HIS A 294 0.28 14.75 4.47
N GLY A 295 1.41 14.02 4.46
CA GLY A 295 2.48 14.23 3.47
C GLY A 295 2.03 13.84 2.07
N ASP A 296 1.46 12.63 1.90
CA ASP A 296 0.92 12.16 0.62
C ASP A 296 -0.13 13.14 0.04
N LEU A 297 -0.94 13.74 0.92
CA LEU A 297 -1.94 14.77 0.60
C LEU A 297 -1.32 16.10 0.15
N GLU A 298 -0.21 16.53 0.76
CA GLU A 298 0.48 17.77 0.37
C GLU A 298 1.24 17.56 -0.95
N ASP A 299 1.99 16.46 -1.10
CA ASP A 299 2.71 16.08 -2.32
C ASP A 299 1.74 15.94 -3.52
N THR A 300 0.56 15.33 -3.33
CA THR A 300 -0.46 15.22 -4.39
C THR A 300 -1.14 16.55 -4.70
N LYS A 301 -1.32 17.46 -3.72
CA LYS A 301 -1.86 18.81 -3.96
C LYS A 301 -0.84 19.74 -4.65
N GLU A 302 0.46 19.58 -4.39
CA GLU A 302 1.52 20.27 -5.15
C GLU A 302 1.58 19.73 -6.59
N SER A 303 1.59 18.41 -6.78
CA SER A 303 1.56 17.76 -8.10
C SER A 303 0.33 18.21 -8.94
N LEU A 304 -0.86 18.24 -8.34
CA LEU A 304 -2.08 18.76 -8.98
C LEU A 304 -1.94 20.21 -9.44
N SER A 305 -1.22 21.04 -8.67
CA SER A 305 -0.96 22.45 -9.01
C SER A 305 -0.02 22.59 -10.20
N GLU A 306 1.05 21.77 -10.26
CA GLU A 306 1.97 21.74 -11.39
C GLU A 306 1.30 21.22 -12.67
N ASP A 307 0.59 20.10 -12.62
CA ASP A 307 -0.13 19.54 -13.77
C ASP A 307 -1.22 20.50 -14.28
N THR A 308 -1.94 21.20 -13.38
CA THR A 308 -2.96 22.20 -13.78
C THR A 308 -2.32 23.39 -14.50
N GLN A 309 -1.14 23.84 -14.06
CA GLN A 309 -0.38 24.88 -14.75
C GLN A 309 0.13 24.39 -16.10
N PHE A 310 0.70 23.18 -16.18
CA PHE A 310 1.19 22.60 -17.43
C PHE A 310 0.06 22.38 -18.45
N LEU A 311 -1.16 22.04 -18.01
CA LEU A 311 -2.33 21.95 -18.89
C LEU A 311 -2.69 23.31 -19.50
N ALA A 312 -2.65 24.39 -18.71
CA ALA A 312 -2.88 25.76 -19.20
C ALA A 312 -1.79 26.25 -20.16
N GLU A 313 -0.52 25.98 -19.86
CA GLU A 313 0.60 26.27 -20.78
C GLU A 313 0.51 25.46 -22.08
N LEU A 314 0.19 24.17 -21.98
CA LEU A 314 -0.04 23.31 -23.14
C LEU A 314 -1.17 23.87 -24.00
N GLY A 315 -2.33 24.18 -23.41
CA GLY A 315 -3.48 24.76 -24.10
C GLY A 315 -3.14 26.05 -24.86
N THR A 316 -2.48 27.00 -24.19
CA THR A 316 -2.06 28.27 -24.82
C THR A 316 -1.01 28.07 -25.92
N SER A 317 -0.10 27.10 -25.78
CA SER A 317 0.87 26.74 -26.83
C SER A 317 0.18 26.13 -28.06
N CYS A 318 -0.83 25.28 -27.85
CA CYS A 318 -1.61 24.64 -28.91
C CYS A 318 -2.51 25.64 -29.65
N GLU A 319 -3.11 26.59 -28.94
CA GLU A 319 -3.80 27.74 -29.56
C GLU A 319 -2.85 28.62 -30.37
N THR A 320 -1.67 28.96 -29.83
CA THR A 320 -0.71 29.83 -30.51
C THR A 320 -0.24 29.21 -31.82
N LYS A 321 0.12 27.91 -31.81
CA LYS A 321 0.49 27.17 -33.02
C LYS A 321 -0.67 26.99 -34.01
N THR A 322 -1.91 26.94 -33.54
CA THR A 322 -3.09 26.96 -34.42
C THR A 322 -3.18 28.29 -35.17
N LYS A 323 -3.01 29.42 -34.48
CA LYS A 323 -3.06 30.78 -35.06
C LYS A 323 -1.90 31.01 -36.03
N GLU A 324 -0.68 30.67 -35.64
CA GLU A 324 0.51 30.70 -36.53
C GLU A 324 0.29 29.87 -37.80
N TRP A 325 -0.30 28.67 -37.70
CA TRP A 325 -0.57 27.81 -38.86
C TRP A 325 -1.65 28.39 -39.78
N GLU A 326 -2.69 29.04 -39.24
CA GLU A 326 -3.69 29.73 -40.06
C GLU A 326 -3.08 30.93 -40.81
N GLU A 327 -2.18 31.70 -40.19
CA GLU A 327 -1.43 32.78 -40.85
C GLU A 327 -0.46 32.26 -41.93
N ILE A 328 0.27 31.17 -41.66
CA ILE A 328 1.14 30.49 -42.64
C ILE A 328 0.32 29.96 -43.82
N LYS A 329 -0.87 29.41 -43.56
CA LYS A 329 -1.76 28.88 -44.61
C LYS A 329 -2.38 29.98 -45.46
N ALA A 330 -2.74 31.12 -44.87
CA ALA A 330 -3.22 32.30 -45.59
C ALA A 330 -2.12 32.92 -46.47
N THR A 331 -0.96 33.23 -45.88
CA THR A 331 0.17 33.84 -46.61
C THR A 331 0.71 32.94 -47.73
N ARG A 332 0.74 31.62 -47.53
CA ARG A 332 1.06 30.66 -48.61
C ARG A 332 -0.02 30.59 -49.71
N ALA A 333 -1.29 30.79 -49.38
CA ALA A 333 -2.34 30.87 -50.40
C ALA A 333 -2.17 32.14 -51.26
N ASP A 334 -1.89 33.28 -50.62
CA ASP A 334 -1.60 34.55 -51.31
C ASP A 334 -0.32 34.46 -52.18
N GLU A 335 0.74 33.79 -51.70
CA GLU A 335 1.93 33.51 -52.50
C GLU A 335 1.60 32.64 -53.74
N LEU A 336 0.81 31.58 -53.57
CA LEU A 336 0.43 30.70 -54.68
C LEU A 336 -0.47 31.42 -55.71
N VAL A 337 -1.30 32.37 -55.28
CA VAL A 337 -2.05 33.27 -56.17
C VAL A 337 -1.09 34.23 -56.89
N ALA A 338 -0.21 34.92 -56.18
CA ALA A 338 0.75 35.85 -56.79
C ALA A 338 1.71 35.16 -57.79
N LEU A 339 2.13 33.93 -57.49
CA LEU A 339 2.90 33.09 -58.42
C LEU A 339 2.05 32.71 -59.64
N ALA A 340 0.78 32.30 -59.47
CA ALA A 340 -0.11 31.96 -60.57
C ALA A 340 -0.43 33.17 -61.47
N GLU A 341 -0.66 34.35 -60.89
CA GLU A 341 -0.88 35.60 -61.62
C GLU A 341 0.39 36.04 -62.36
N THR A 342 1.57 35.90 -61.75
CA THR A 342 2.85 36.19 -62.42
C THR A 342 3.13 35.21 -63.57
N ILE A 343 2.87 33.91 -63.37
CA ILE A 343 2.96 32.90 -64.42
C ILE A 343 1.97 33.22 -65.56
N LYS A 344 0.75 33.68 -65.24
CA LYS A 344 -0.22 34.11 -66.24
C LYS A 344 0.26 35.33 -67.02
N ALA A 345 0.64 36.42 -66.35
CA ALA A 345 1.11 37.65 -66.98
C ALA A 345 2.37 37.46 -67.86
N LEU A 346 3.19 36.43 -67.59
CA LEU A 346 4.34 36.04 -68.42
C LEU A 346 3.98 35.10 -69.60
N ASN A 347 2.77 34.54 -69.63
CA ASN A 347 2.25 33.68 -70.70
C ASN A 347 1.04 34.29 -71.46
N ASP A 348 0.48 35.41 -71.02
CA ASP A 348 -0.58 36.13 -71.74
C ASP A 348 -0.07 36.55 -73.14
N ASP A 349 -0.92 36.43 -74.16
CA ASP A 349 -0.46 36.43 -75.57
C ASP A 349 0.16 37.77 -76.02
N ASP A 350 -0.18 38.91 -75.41
CA ASP A 350 0.48 40.20 -75.67
C ASP A 350 1.96 40.20 -75.26
N ALA A 351 2.30 39.53 -74.15
CA ALA A 351 3.70 39.33 -73.77
C ALA A 351 4.39 38.39 -74.77
N LEU A 352 3.73 37.29 -75.14
CA LEU A 352 4.26 36.34 -76.13
C LEU A 352 4.43 36.95 -77.52
N GLU A 353 3.56 37.87 -77.96
CA GLU A 353 3.69 38.70 -79.17
C GLU A 353 5.00 39.50 -79.18
N ILE A 354 5.31 40.18 -78.07
CA ILE A 354 6.53 40.99 -77.92
C ILE A 354 7.78 40.09 -77.96
N PHE A 355 7.72 38.87 -77.40
CA PHE A 355 8.83 37.93 -77.43
C PHE A 355 8.98 37.13 -78.74
N LYS A 356 7.88 36.87 -79.46
CA LYS A 356 7.90 36.38 -80.85
C LYS A 356 8.60 37.37 -81.79
N LYS A 357 8.51 38.67 -81.51
CA LYS A 357 9.13 39.76 -82.29
C LYS A 357 10.62 40.03 -81.97
N THR A 358 11.25 39.33 -81.02
CA THR A 358 12.57 39.75 -80.48
C THR A 358 13.69 38.69 -80.38
N LEU A 359 13.48 37.38 -80.61
CA LEU A 359 14.57 36.37 -80.56
C LEU A 359 14.49 35.23 -81.61
N PRO A 360 15.63 34.78 -82.19
CA PRO A 360 15.72 33.65 -83.14
C PRO A 360 15.88 32.26 -82.49
N SER A 361 15.85 31.18 -83.30
CA SER A 361 15.61 29.78 -82.87
C SER A 361 16.75 28.76 -83.17
N PRO A 362 17.10 27.84 -82.23
CA PRO A 362 17.98 26.66 -82.45
C PRO A 362 17.32 25.24 -82.32
N SER A 363 18.09 24.17 -82.57
CA SER A 363 17.76 22.71 -82.46
C SER A 363 19.03 21.87 -82.10
N ALA A 364 19.03 20.61 -81.66
CA ALA A 364 17.97 19.57 -81.53
C ALA A 364 18.11 18.67 -80.25
N SER A 365 17.30 17.60 -80.15
CA SER A 365 17.12 16.62 -79.04
C SER A 365 18.25 15.57 -78.85
N PHE A 366 18.21 14.75 -77.77
CA PHE A 366 18.13 13.27 -77.83
C PHE A 366 17.97 12.55 -76.45
N VAL A 367 17.44 11.31 -76.44
CA VAL A 367 17.28 10.38 -75.29
C VAL A 367 17.33 8.92 -75.77
N GLN A 368 17.81 7.95 -74.98
CA GLN A 368 17.54 6.52 -75.20
C GLN A 368 17.61 5.64 -73.91
N MET A 369 16.97 4.46 -73.95
CA MET A 369 16.87 3.48 -72.86
C MET A 369 17.20 2.05 -73.34
N HIS A 370 17.69 1.18 -72.44
CA HIS A 370 17.21 -0.22 -72.41
C HIS A 370 17.34 -0.96 -71.07
N ALA A 371 16.60 -2.06 -70.94
CA ALA A 371 16.74 -3.13 -69.95
C ALA A 371 17.07 -4.45 -70.71
N LYS A 372 16.96 -5.71 -70.25
CA LYS A 372 16.13 -6.39 -69.23
C LYS A 372 16.54 -7.89 -69.13
N ALA A 373 15.99 -8.62 -68.15
CA ALA A 373 15.98 -10.11 -68.05
C ALA A 373 17.36 -10.79 -67.79
N ALA A 374 17.49 -12.07 -67.39
CA ALA A 374 16.53 -13.19 -67.21
C ALA A 374 16.97 -14.07 -65.98
N THR A 375 16.16 -14.27 -64.93
CA THR A 375 15.11 -15.32 -64.69
C THR A 375 15.50 -16.82 -64.69
N LEU A 376 14.98 -17.53 -63.65
CA LEU A 376 14.59 -18.96 -63.58
C LEU A 376 15.64 -20.08 -63.43
N ARG A 377 15.65 -20.72 -62.24
CA ARG A 377 15.24 -22.14 -62.03
C ARG A 377 15.13 -22.47 -60.53
N SER A 378 13.92 -22.79 -60.02
CA SER A 378 13.32 -24.13 -59.84
C SER A 378 13.84 -24.90 -58.61
N ARG A 379 13.06 -25.14 -57.53
CA ARG A 379 11.77 -25.87 -57.40
C ARG A 379 11.95 -27.39 -57.22
N ALA A 380 12.08 -27.83 -55.98
CA ALA A 380 11.56 -29.09 -55.38
C ALA A 380 11.81 -28.97 -53.85
N LEU A 381 10.92 -29.27 -52.90
CA LEU A 381 10.00 -30.41 -52.71
C LEU A 381 10.75 -31.75 -52.51
N SER A 382 10.38 -32.62 -51.57
CA SER A 382 9.45 -32.52 -50.43
C SER A 382 9.44 -33.84 -49.63
N VAL A 383 8.95 -33.81 -48.38
CA VAL A 383 8.31 -34.94 -47.66
C VAL A 383 9.14 -36.22 -47.46
N LEU A 384 9.48 -36.50 -46.19
CA LEU A 384 9.67 -37.80 -45.50
C LEU A 384 10.40 -37.49 -44.17
N ARG A 385 9.98 -37.89 -42.97
CA ARG A 385 9.02 -38.93 -42.50
C ARG A 385 8.20 -38.47 -41.28
N THR A 386 7.18 -39.23 -40.90
CA THR A 386 6.40 -39.11 -39.64
C THR A 386 6.06 -40.50 -39.06
N VAL A 387 5.50 -40.54 -37.82
CA VAL A 387 4.73 -41.64 -37.15
C VAL A 387 5.44 -42.61 -36.15
N ALA A 388 5.09 -42.47 -34.84
CA ALA A 388 4.97 -43.47 -33.72
C ALA A 388 4.36 -42.76 -32.45
N VAL A 389 3.58 -43.28 -31.47
CA VAL A 389 2.95 -44.59 -31.06
C VAL A 389 3.69 -45.40 -29.94
N GLN A 390 3.14 -45.82 -28.76
CA GLN A 390 2.04 -45.40 -27.82
C GLN A 390 2.13 -46.19 -26.43
N PRO A 391 1.22 -46.11 -25.39
CA PRO A 391 1.58 -46.29 -23.94
C PRO A 391 0.68 -47.25 -23.04
N SER A 392 0.87 -47.21 -21.69
CA SER A 392 -0.14 -47.33 -20.56
C SER A 392 -0.13 -48.48 -19.49
N LYS A 393 -0.54 -48.18 -18.21
CA LYS A 393 -1.34 -48.96 -17.15
C LYS A 393 -0.76 -49.48 -15.77
N ARG A 394 -1.47 -49.15 -14.64
CA ARG A 394 -1.85 -49.85 -13.32
C ARG A 394 -0.83 -50.64 -12.43
N GLY A 395 -1.04 -51.04 -11.14
CA GLY A 395 -2.07 -50.81 -10.06
C GLY A 395 -2.16 -51.94 -8.95
N GLY A 396 -2.62 -51.71 -7.68
CA GLY A 396 -2.71 -52.73 -6.56
C GLY A 396 -3.37 -52.31 -5.20
N LEU A 397 -3.62 -53.24 -4.22
CA LEU A 397 -4.41 -53.03 -2.94
C LEU A 397 -3.98 -53.95 -1.68
N PRO A 398 -4.75 -54.31 -0.58
CA PRO A 398 -4.35 -54.13 0.86
C PRO A 398 -4.42 -55.37 1.84
N SER A 399 -4.21 -55.21 3.18
CA SER A 399 -4.69 -56.11 4.29
C SER A 399 -4.60 -55.54 5.74
N GLU A 400 -5.14 -56.23 6.76
CA GLU A 400 -5.39 -55.82 8.18
C GLU A 400 -4.43 -56.38 9.29
N PRO A 401 -4.43 -55.81 10.53
CA PRO A 401 -3.82 -56.37 11.76
C PRO A 401 -4.83 -57.05 12.73
N ARG A 402 -4.38 -57.93 13.66
CA ARG A 402 -5.26 -58.44 14.75
C ARG A 402 -4.58 -59.08 15.99
N MET A 403 -5.22 -58.86 17.15
CA MET A 403 -5.17 -59.58 18.44
C MET A 403 -3.88 -59.59 19.28
N GLY A 404 -4.01 -59.23 20.57
CA GLY A 404 -2.94 -59.30 21.58
C GLY A 404 -3.38 -59.01 23.04
N LEU A 405 -4.65 -59.24 23.39
CA LEU A 405 -5.27 -58.80 24.66
C LEU A 405 -5.60 -59.96 25.62
N LEU A 406 -4.93 -61.11 25.52
CA LEU A 406 -5.37 -62.34 26.21
C LEU A 406 -4.27 -63.14 26.94
N GLU A 407 -3.24 -62.46 27.47
CA GLU A 407 -2.16 -63.14 28.22
C GLU A 407 -1.64 -62.36 29.44
N LEU A 408 -2.47 -61.58 30.15
CA LEU A 408 -2.07 -61.03 31.46
C LEU A 408 -3.23 -60.83 32.46
N ALA A 409 -4.08 -61.85 32.60
CA ALA A 409 -5.04 -61.97 33.70
C ALA A 409 -4.62 -63.12 34.64
N LEU A 410 -4.90 -62.94 35.95
CA LEU A 410 -4.73 -63.92 37.04
C LEU A 410 -3.28 -64.22 37.49
N GLY A 411 -2.86 -63.56 38.56
CA GLY A 411 -1.61 -63.85 39.30
C GLY A 411 -1.67 -63.56 40.81
N GLY A 412 -2.86 -63.37 41.39
CA GLY A 412 -3.03 -62.90 42.76
C GLY A 412 -2.97 -63.99 43.84
N LYS A 413 -2.33 -63.69 44.98
CA LYS A 413 -2.48 -64.40 46.26
C LYS A 413 -2.49 -63.40 47.42
N GLN A 414 -3.51 -63.46 48.27
CA GLN A 414 -3.64 -62.69 49.52
C GLN A 414 -3.21 -63.54 50.73
N VAL A 415 -2.62 -62.92 51.77
CA VAL A 415 -2.61 -63.46 53.15
C VAL A 415 -2.53 -62.31 54.18
N GLY A 416 -3.32 -62.38 55.27
CA GLY A 416 -3.03 -61.69 56.55
C GLY A 416 -3.75 -60.36 56.84
N PHE A 417 -4.98 -60.42 57.36
CA PHE A 417 -5.81 -59.23 57.61
C PHE A 417 -5.55 -58.48 58.93
N GLU A 418 -4.83 -59.02 59.92
CA GLU A 418 -4.41 -58.26 61.11
C GLU A 418 -3.43 -57.14 60.75
N LYS A 419 -2.56 -57.37 59.76
CA LYS A 419 -1.75 -56.31 59.16
C LYS A 419 -2.63 -55.29 58.43
N VAL A 420 -3.68 -55.75 57.75
CA VAL A 420 -4.63 -54.87 57.06
C VAL A 420 -5.37 -53.96 58.04
N ILE A 421 -5.76 -54.38 59.24
CA ILE A 421 -6.42 -53.47 60.22
C ILE A 421 -5.46 -52.37 60.69
N LYS A 422 -4.21 -52.70 61.03
CA LYS A 422 -3.21 -51.66 61.38
C LYS A 422 -2.80 -50.80 60.19
N MET A 423 -2.80 -51.36 58.98
CA MET A 423 -2.66 -50.60 57.73
C MET A 423 -3.89 -49.75 57.42
N ILE A 424 -5.09 -50.11 57.87
CA ILE A 424 -6.31 -49.29 57.77
C ILE A 424 -6.21 -48.11 58.73
N ASP A 425 -5.83 -48.31 60.00
CA ASP A 425 -5.63 -47.19 60.94
C ASP A 425 -4.51 -46.26 60.45
N GLN A 426 -3.38 -46.82 59.97
CA GLN A 426 -2.33 -46.03 59.35
C GLN A 426 -2.81 -45.37 58.05
N MET A 427 -3.59 -46.04 57.20
CA MET A 427 -4.22 -45.42 56.03
C MET A 427 -5.20 -44.32 56.42
N VAL A 428 -5.94 -44.39 57.51
CA VAL A 428 -6.86 -43.31 57.93
C VAL A 428 -6.07 -42.08 58.41
N VAL A 429 -4.87 -42.27 58.98
CA VAL A 429 -3.95 -41.17 59.29
C VAL A 429 -3.26 -40.63 58.03
N THR A 430 -2.76 -41.51 57.17
CA THR A 430 -2.08 -41.16 55.91
C THR A 430 -3.05 -40.50 54.94
N LEU A 431 -4.26 -41.05 54.72
CA LEU A 431 -5.33 -40.44 53.92
C LEU A 431 -5.73 -39.05 54.43
N LYS A 432 -5.64 -38.77 55.75
CA LYS A 432 -5.87 -37.42 56.29
C LYS A 432 -4.70 -36.46 56.06
N ALA A 433 -3.49 -36.96 55.84
CA ALA A 433 -2.34 -36.17 55.41
C ALA A 433 -2.38 -35.97 53.89
N GLU A 434 -2.58 -37.04 53.12
CA GLU A 434 -2.80 -37.05 51.67
C GLU A 434 -3.98 -36.14 51.29
N GLN A 435 -5.11 -36.16 52.02
CA GLN A 435 -6.24 -35.26 51.76
C GLN A 435 -5.87 -33.78 51.91
N LYS A 436 -4.97 -33.41 52.82
CA LYS A 436 -4.45 -32.04 52.94
C LYS A 436 -3.42 -31.70 51.87
N GLU A 437 -2.56 -32.65 51.52
CA GLU A 437 -1.67 -32.49 50.38
C GLU A 437 -2.45 -32.38 49.07
N ASP A 438 -3.56 -33.09 48.91
CA ASP A 438 -4.37 -33.09 47.69
C ASP A 438 -5.31 -31.89 47.64
N GLU A 439 -5.80 -31.38 48.78
CA GLU A 439 -6.43 -30.05 48.84
C GLU A 439 -5.44 -28.95 48.42
N THR A 440 -4.21 -28.95 48.93
CA THR A 440 -3.20 -27.93 48.57
C THR A 440 -2.64 -28.12 47.16
N LYS A 441 -2.45 -29.36 46.66
CA LYS A 441 -2.15 -29.64 45.24
C LYS A 441 -3.30 -29.24 44.35
N LYS A 442 -4.56 -29.40 44.76
CA LYS A 442 -5.74 -28.97 43.99
C LYS A 442 -5.83 -27.45 43.91
N GLU A 443 -5.61 -26.73 45.01
CA GLU A 443 -5.51 -25.25 44.99
C GLU A 443 -4.35 -24.80 44.09
N TYR A 444 -3.16 -25.41 44.21
CA TYR A 444 -2.02 -25.14 43.33
C TYR A 444 -2.32 -25.41 41.85
N CYS A 445 -2.90 -26.56 41.52
CA CYS A 445 -3.27 -26.92 40.15
C CYS A 445 -4.36 -26.01 39.59
N ALA A 446 -5.35 -25.60 40.39
CA ALA A 446 -6.35 -24.61 39.96
C ALA A 446 -5.69 -23.28 39.61
N VAL A 447 -4.86 -22.73 40.51
CA VAL A 447 -4.15 -21.45 40.28
C VAL A 447 -3.20 -21.54 39.07
N GLN A 448 -2.52 -22.67 38.87
CA GLN A 448 -1.65 -22.87 37.69
C GLN A 448 -2.44 -23.05 36.38
N LEU A 449 -3.62 -23.69 36.42
CA LEU A 449 -4.50 -23.80 35.25
C LEU A 449 -5.10 -22.43 34.90
N ASP A 450 -5.66 -21.71 35.87
CA ASP A 450 -6.17 -20.34 35.68
C ASP A 450 -5.07 -19.42 35.12
N ALA A 451 -3.87 -19.44 35.70
CA ALA A 451 -2.73 -18.65 35.22
C ALA A 451 -2.16 -19.12 33.87
N SER A 452 -2.50 -20.33 33.41
CA SER A 452 -2.15 -20.83 32.08
C SER A 452 -3.21 -20.47 31.04
N ASP A 453 -4.49 -20.57 31.39
CA ASP A 453 -5.62 -20.17 30.55
C ASP A 453 -5.69 -18.64 30.36
N ASP A 454 -5.36 -17.85 31.38
CA ASP A 454 -5.22 -16.40 31.27
C ASP A 454 -4.11 -16.02 30.26
N LYS A 455 -2.93 -16.63 30.39
CA LYS A 455 -1.82 -16.45 29.43
C LYS A 455 -2.20 -16.93 28.04
N LYS A 456 -2.88 -18.07 27.93
CA LYS A 456 -3.34 -18.64 26.67
C LYS A 456 -4.28 -17.65 25.95
N LYS A 457 -5.28 -17.09 26.65
CA LYS A 457 -6.19 -16.07 26.10
C LYS A 457 -5.45 -14.80 25.69
N GLY A 458 -4.45 -14.38 26.48
CA GLY A 458 -3.56 -13.27 26.13
C GLY A 458 -2.80 -13.52 24.82
N PHE A 459 -2.20 -14.70 24.66
CA PHE A 459 -1.53 -15.09 23.42
C PHE A 459 -2.50 -15.28 22.24
N GLU A 460 -3.69 -15.88 22.45
CA GLU A 460 -4.72 -16.01 21.40
C GLU A 460 -5.22 -14.62 20.94
N THR A 461 -5.37 -13.66 21.85
CA THR A 461 -5.73 -12.27 21.51
C THR A 461 -4.60 -11.55 20.76
N ALA A 462 -3.34 -11.71 21.21
CA ALA A 462 -2.18 -11.11 20.55
C ALA A 462 -1.86 -11.73 19.17
N VAL A 463 -2.16 -13.02 18.98
CA VAL A 463 -2.11 -13.66 17.65
C VAL A 463 -3.22 -13.09 16.76
N SER A 464 -4.44 -12.95 17.27
CA SER A 464 -5.56 -12.36 16.51
C SER A 464 -5.30 -10.92 16.07
N SER A 465 -4.73 -10.07 16.94
CA SER A 465 -4.37 -8.69 16.56
C SER A 465 -3.19 -8.63 15.59
N ALA A 466 -2.22 -9.54 15.69
CA ALA A 466 -1.15 -9.69 14.71
C ALA A 466 -1.65 -10.22 13.35
N GLU A 467 -2.59 -11.17 13.32
CA GLU A 467 -3.22 -11.68 12.10
C GLU A 467 -4.04 -10.59 11.40
N ALA A 468 -4.78 -9.76 12.15
CA ALA A 468 -5.48 -8.61 11.61
C ALA A 468 -4.50 -7.57 11.02
N ALA A 469 -3.43 -7.22 11.76
CA ALA A 469 -2.40 -6.30 11.28
C ALA A 469 -1.66 -6.84 10.03
N ILE A 470 -1.47 -8.15 9.91
CA ILE A 470 -0.94 -8.78 8.69
C ILE A 470 -1.92 -8.61 7.52
N GLN A 471 -3.23 -8.80 7.72
CA GLN A 471 -4.22 -8.60 6.65
C GLN A 471 -4.32 -7.13 6.21
N ASP A 472 -4.27 -6.17 7.14
CA ASP A 472 -4.23 -4.74 6.82
C ASP A 472 -2.96 -4.38 6.02
N LEU A 473 -1.82 -4.97 6.37
CA LEU A 473 -0.54 -4.78 5.65
C LEU A 473 -0.53 -5.50 4.29
N GLU A 474 -1.10 -6.70 4.15
CA GLU A 474 -1.24 -7.38 2.85
C GLU A 474 -2.15 -6.62 1.90
N GLY A 475 -3.26 -6.05 2.41
CA GLY A 475 -4.11 -5.13 1.65
C GLY A 475 -3.36 -3.86 1.22
N SER A 476 -2.56 -3.28 2.11
CA SER A 476 -1.73 -2.11 1.82
C SER A 476 -0.61 -2.39 0.81
N ILE A 477 -0.04 -3.60 0.82
CA ILE A 477 0.94 -4.04 -0.19
C ILE A 477 0.26 -4.19 -1.54
N ALA A 478 -0.96 -4.75 -1.60
CA ALA A 478 -1.70 -4.92 -2.85
C ALA A 478 -2.05 -3.57 -3.50
N THR A 479 -2.51 -2.58 -2.74
CA THR A 479 -2.78 -1.23 -3.27
C THR A 479 -1.49 -0.53 -3.74
N LEU A 480 -0.40 -0.64 -2.98
CA LEU A 480 0.90 -0.11 -3.39
C LEU A 480 1.43 -0.76 -4.67
N ASP A 481 1.24 -2.07 -4.89
CA ASP A 481 1.63 -2.73 -6.14
C ASP A 481 0.77 -2.29 -7.34
N GLU A 482 -0.53 -2.00 -7.12
CA GLU A 482 -1.40 -1.39 -8.15
C GLU A 482 -0.98 0.06 -8.48
N GLU A 483 -0.67 0.90 -7.48
CA GLU A 483 -0.17 2.26 -7.68
C GLU A 483 1.20 2.27 -8.38
N ILE A 484 2.13 1.42 -7.95
CA ILE A 484 3.41 1.19 -8.63
C ILE A 484 3.17 0.70 -10.07
N GLY A 485 2.15 -0.12 -10.30
CA GLY A 485 1.70 -0.56 -11.61
C GLY A 485 1.13 0.56 -12.48
N ALA A 486 0.44 1.54 -11.89
CA ALA A 486 -0.05 2.75 -12.55
C ALA A 486 1.11 3.70 -12.89
N LEU A 487 1.96 4.03 -11.93
CA LEU A 487 3.17 4.87 -12.11
C LEU A 487 4.09 4.30 -13.20
N LYS A 488 4.32 2.98 -13.24
CA LYS A 488 5.09 2.31 -14.32
C LYS A 488 4.43 2.40 -15.70
N LYS A 489 3.11 2.64 -15.81
CA LYS A 489 2.42 2.96 -17.07
C LYS A 489 2.56 4.45 -17.39
N GLY A 490 2.38 5.33 -16.39
CA GLY A 490 2.54 6.78 -16.50
C GLY A 490 3.92 7.18 -17.02
N ILE A 491 4.99 6.67 -16.40
CA ILE A 491 6.38 6.88 -16.84
C ILE A 491 6.58 6.48 -18.30
N LYS A 492 6.06 5.31 -18.73
CA LYS A 492 6.16 4.86 -20.13
C LYS A 492 5.36 5.73 -21.10
N ALA A 493 4.24 6.29 -20.67
CA ALA A 493 3.46 7.25 -21.45
C ALA A 493 4.18 8.60 -21.56
N LEU A 494 4.84 9.03 -20.48
CA LEU A 494 5.65 10.25 -20.43
C LEU A 494 6.91 10.12 -21.30
N ASP A 495 7.66 9.01 -21.18
CA ASP A 495 8.80 8.68 -22.06
C ASP A 495 8.41 8.73 -23.54
N ALA A 496 7.25 8.14 -23.88
CA ALA A 496 6.72 8.19 -25.25
C ALA A 496 6.33 9.61 -25.67
N SER A 497 5.75 10.41 -24.78
CA SER A 497 5.39 11.81 -25.02
C SER A 497 6.62 12.68 -25.26
N VAL A 498 7.65 12.55 -24.41
CA VAL A 498 8.94 13.23 -24.53
C VAL A 498 9.69 12.80 -25.80
N ALA A 499 9.63 11.53 -26.17
CA ALA A 499 10.19 11.02 -27.42
C ALA A 499 9.46 11.59 -28.66
N GLU A 500 8.12 11.63 -28.66
CA GLU A 500 7.30 12.22 -29.71
C GLU A 500 7.61 13.73 -29.86
N ALA A 501 7.61 14.49 -28.76
CA ALA A 501 7.95 15.91 -28.75
C ALA A 501 9.40 16.19 -29.21
N THR A 502 10.35 15.35 -28.81
CA THR A 502 11.76 15.45 -29.24
C THR A 502 11.93 15.13 -30.73
N ALA A 503 11.20 14.15 -31.25
CA ALA A 503 11.21 13.83 -32.68
C ALA A 503 10.58 14.96 -33.51
N GLN A 504 9.48 15.56 -33.02
CA GLN A 504 8.85 16.71 -33.67
C GLN A 504 9.78 17.93 -33.70
N ARG A 505 10.34 18.34 -32.55
CA ARG A 505 11.26 19.49 -32.48
C ARG A 505 12.49 19.33 -33.39
N LYS A 506 12.98 18.09 -33.59
CA LYS A 506 14.07 17.80 -34.54
C LYS A 506 13.62 18.04 -35.99
N ALA A 507 12.46 17.52 -36.39
CA ALA A 507 11.93 17.72 -37.74
C ALA A 507 11.62 19.19 -38.03
N GLU A 508 11.01 19.92 -37.08
CA GLU A 508 10.77 21.37 -37.17
C GLU A 508 12.08 22.15 -37.30
N HIS A 509 13.12 21.79 -36.53
CA HIS A 509 14.43 22.41 -36.61
C HIS A 509 15.14 22.11 -37.94
N GLU A 510 15.00 20.90 -38.49
CA GLU A 510 15.55 20.53 -39.80
C GLU A 510 14.87 21.31 -40.95
N ASP A 511 13.54 21.33 -41.01
CA ASP A 511 12.81 22.10 -42.03
C ASP A 511 12.99 23.64 -41.84
N PHE A 512 13.09 24.15 -40.61
CA PHE A 512 13.42 25.57 -40.36
C PHE A 512 14.80 25.95 -40.89
N ASN A 513 15.83 25.13 -40.66
CA ASN A 513 17.17 25.38 -41.19
C ASN A 513 17.22 25.27 -42.71
N ALA A 514 16.46 24.35 -43.32
CA ALA A 514 16.30 24.28 -44.77
C ALA A 514 15.65 25.55 -45.33
N GLY A 515 14.51 25.98 -44.78
CA GLY A 515 13.82 27.21 -45.18
C GLY A 515 14.70 28.46 -45.02
N MET A 516 15.42 28.58 -43.89
CA MET A 516 16.38 29.68 -43.68
C MET A 516 17.52 29.67 -44.69
N ALA A 517 18.02 28.50 -45.11
CA ALA A 517 19.04 28.37 -46.14
C ALA A 517 18.49 28.76 -47.54
N GLU A 518 17.26 28.38 -47.87
CA GLU A 518 16.62 28.74 -49.14
C GLU A 518 16.23 30.23 -49.19
N ILE A 519 15.71 30.82 -48.11
CA ILE A 519 15.51 32.28 -47.97
C ILE A 519 16.84 33.03 -48.13
N ALA A 520 17.94 32.52 -47.57
CA ALA A 520 19.26 33.10 -47.74
C ALA A 520 19.79 33.00 -49.20
N GLN A 521 19.38 31.97 -49.96
CA GLN A 521 19.66 31.87 -51.40
C GLN A 521 18.77 32.81 -52.22
N ALA A 522 17.45 32.84 -51.97
CA ALA A 522 16.51 33.76 -52.61
C ALA A 522 16.95 35.23 -52.41
N LYS A 523 17.36 35.61 -51.20
CA LYS A 523 17.91 36.95 -50.90
C LYS A 523 19.18 37.29 -51.70
N LYS A 524 20.04 36.29 -51.99
CA LYS A 524 21.22 36.48 -52.87
C LYS A 524 20.80 36.67 -54.34
N VAL A 525 19.84 35.89 -54.83
CA VAL A 525 19.31 35.99 -56.21
C VAL A 525 18.58 37.31 -56.42
N LEU A 526 17.70 37.73 -55.49
CA LEU A 526 17.01 39.02 -55.53
C LEU A 526 17.99 40.20 -55.44
N SER A 527 19.05 40.10 -54.63
CA SER A 527 20.12 41.11 -54.58
C SER A 527 20.88 41.22 -55.91
N TRP A 528 21.19 40.08 -56.56
CA TRP A 528 21.79 40.05 -57.89
C TRP A 528 20.87 40.65 -58.95
N ALA A 529 19.58 40.30 -58.95
CA ALA A 529 18.59 40.84 -59.88
C ALA A 529 18.41 42.36 -59.71
N LYS A 530 18.28 42.85 -58.47
CA LYS A 530 18.25 44.29 -58.14
C LYS A 530 19.50 45.01 -58.65
N ASN A 531 20.68 44.43 -58.45
CA ASN A 531 21.93 45.01 -58.95
C ASN A 531 22.00 45.00 -60.49
N ARG A 532 21.47 43.96 -61.16
CA ARG A 532 21.35 43.90 -62.62
C ARG A 532 20.39 44.95 -63.19
N LEU A 533 19.32 45.28 -62.47
CA LEU A 533 18.39 46.37 -62.78
C LEU A 533 19.03 47.75 -62.57
N HIS A 534 19.80 47.96 -61.49
CA HIS A 534 20.56 49.20 -61.29
C HIS A 534 21.54 49.47 -62.45
N LYS A 535 22.14 48.44 -63.05
CA LYS A 535 23.00 48.59 -64.25
C LYS A 535 22.29 49.25 -65.45
N PHE A 536 20.96 49.13 -65.55
CA PHE A 536 20.18 49.67 -66.66
C PHE A 536 19.44 50.97 -66.30
N TYR A 537 18.73 50.98 -65.16
CA TYR A 537 17.85 52.09 -64.77
C TYR A 537 18.50 53.14 -63.83
N SER A 538 19.61 52.82 -63.16
CA SER A 538 20.25 53.75 -62.22
C SER A 538 21.76 53.48 -62.07
N PRO A 539 22.58 53.75 -63.11
CA PRO A 539 23.98 53.30 -63.17
C PRO A 539 24.87 53.73 -61.99
N LYS A 540 24.55 54.86 -61.33
CA LYS A 540 25.25 55.35 -60.13
C LYS A 540 25.14 54.43 -58.90
N LEU A 541 24.19 53.49 -58.90
CA LEU A 541 23.95 52.53 -57.80
C LEU A 541 24.39 51.10 -58.16
N TYR A 542 24.89 50.87 -59.37
CA TYR A 542 25.38 49.56 -59.80
C TYR A 542 26.69 49.20 -59.09
N LYS A 543 26.71 48.05 -58.42
CA LYS A 543 27.95 47.45 -57.90
C LYS A 543 28.44 46.42 -58.91
N ALA A 544 29.59 46.67 -59.53
CA ALA A 544 30.20 45.66 -60.40
C ALA A 544 30.39 44.35 -59.61
N PRO A 545 30.02 43.18 -60.18
CA PRO A 545 30.33 41.91 -59.53
C PRO A 545 31.85 41.78 -59.38
N PRO A 546 32.36 41.15 -58.30
CA PRO A 546 33.78 40.90 -58.16
C PRO A 546 34.25 40.11 -59.38
N LYS A 547 35.38 40.53 -59.97
CA LYS A 547 36.01 39.76 -61.05
C LYS A 547 36.34 38.38 -60.49
N ARG A 548 35.74 37.32 -61.06
CA ARG A 548 36.26 35.97 -60.84
C ARG A 548 37.69 35.94 -61.39
N PRO A 549 38.68 35.37 -60.68
CA PRO A 549 39.82 34.80 -61.37
C PRO A 549 39.28 33.71 -62.31
N LEU A 550 39.79 33.66 -63.53
CA LEU A 550 39.54 32.53 -64.43
C LEU A 550 40.15 31.28 -63.79
N SER A 551 39.39 30.18 -63.75
CA SER A 551 39.99 28.86 -63.59
C SER A 551 40.81 28.54 -64.84
N GLU A 552 41.91 27.80 -64.71
CA GLU A 552 42.89 27.63 -65.81
C GLU A 552 42.29 26.97 -67.07
N GLU A 553 41.20 26.20 -66.95
CA GLU A 553 40.43 25.65 -68.07
C GLU A 553 39.64 26.69 -68.90
N GLU A 554 39.37 27.89 -68.35
CA GLU A 554 38.75 29.02 -69.10
C GLU A 554 39.83 29.98 -69.67
N ALA A 555 41.11 29.61 -69.61
CA ALA A 555 42.25 30.44 -69.98
C ALA A 555 43.21 29.80 -71.01
N MET A 556 42.81 28.70 -71.65
CA MET A 556 43.51 28.03 -72.76
C MET A 556 42.68 28.06 -74.05
#